data_AF-A0A8C0VMU7-F1
#
_entry.id   AF-A0A8C0VMU7-F1
#
_cell.length_a   1.000
_cell.length_b   1.000
_cell.length_c   1.000
_cell.angle_alpha   90.00
_cell.angle_beta   90.00
_cell.angle_gamma   90.00
#
_symmetry.space_group_name_H-M   'P 1'
#
loop_
_entity.id
_entity.type
_entity.pdbx_description
1 polymer ?
#
loop_
_entity_poly.entity_id
_entity_poly.type
_entity_poly.pdbx_seq_one_letter_code
_entity_poly.pdbx_strand_id
1 'polypeptide(L)'
;MRKVERLPQRMAIMAFLGNFAENIQMLTPQLNAIIAASASVKSSQKLKHMLEIILALGNYMNSSKRGAVYGFKLQSLDLLLDTKSTDRKMTLLHFIALTVREKYPELATFWQELHFVEKAAAVSLENVLLDVKELGRGMELLRRECGQHESAVLRGFLGGSEGQLERLQRDARTAEDAYNTVVRYFGESPKTTPPSVFFPVFVRFIHSYKDAEQENETRKKQEEVMREKLLAQEAKKQEKVSGSRHGRNKWQQQELIAELRRRQAKDHRPMYEGKDGTIEDIITGTAPLAHGPLPWPPRPRGLTCPCRVPRSLPLPPQR
;
A
#
# COMPACT_ATOMS: atom_id res chain seq x y z
N MET A 1 -69.84 2.38 26.36
CA MET A 1 -68.52 2.64 25.75
C MET A 1 -68.75 3.18 24.35
N ARG A 2 -68.36 4.43 24.05
CA ARG A 2 -68.55 5.04 22.73
C ARG A 2 -67.76 4.24 21.68
N LYS A 3 -68.42 3.73 20.64
CA LYS A 3 -67.76 3.16 19.46
C LYS A 3 -66.85 4.24 18.87
N VAL A 4 -65.54 4.05 18.94
CA VAL A 4 -64.60 4.93 18.27
C VAL A 4 -64.80 4.73 16.77
N GLU A 5 -65.38 5.72 16.09
CA GLU A 5 -65.52 5.68 14.64
C GLU A 5 -64.13 5.62 13.99
N ARG A 6 -63.99 4.77 12.96
CA ARG A 6 -62.77 4.66 12.15
C ARG A 6 -61.51 4.29 12.96
N LEU A 7 -61.69 3.43 13.96
CA LEU A 7 -60.60 2.90 14.79
C LEU A 7 -59.41 2.36 13.98
N PRO A 8 -59.59 1.57 12.89
CA PRO A 8 -58.47 1.07 12.10
C PRO A 8 -57.61 2.19 11.48
N GLN A 9 -58.25 3.24 10.94
CA GLN A 9 -57.56 4.38 10.33
C GLN A 9 -56.79 5.20 11.36
N ARG A 10 -57.39 5.41 12.54
CA ARG A 10 -56.74 6.10 13.66
C ARG A 10 -55.53 5.33 14.18
N MET A 11 -55.63 4.01 14.30
CA MET A 11 -54.49 3.15 14.67
C MET A 11 -53.36 3.20 13.64
N ALA A 12 -53.69 3.12 12.34
CA ALA A 12 -52.71 3.21 11.27
C ALA A 12 -51.97 4.56 11.26
N ILE A 13 -52.69 5.67 11.50
CA ILE A 13 -52.08 7.00 11.62
C ILE A 13 -51.18 7.09 12.85
N MET A 14 -51.64 6.62 14.02
CA MET A 14 -50.81 6.66 15.22
C MET A 14 -49.51 5.86 15.05
N ALA A 15 -49.56 4.69 14.41
CA ALA A 15 -48.37 3.92 14.05
C ALA A 15 -47.47 4.71 13.09
N PHE A 16 -48.04 5.28 12.02
CA PHE A 16 -47.29 6.08 11.05
C PHE A 16 -46.55 7.26 11.71
N LEU A 17 -47.22 8.02 12.57
CA LEU A 17 -46.63 9.15 13.29
C LEU A 17 -45.46 8.71 14.18
N GLY A 18 -45.58 7.58 14.86
CA GLY A 18 -44.55 7.04 15.74
C GLY A 18 -43.32 6.53 14.97
N ASN A 19 -43.52 5.90 13.81
CA ASN A 19 -42.44 5.29 13.04
C ASN A 19 -41.81 6.22 11.98
N PHE A 20 -42.43 7.34 11.63
CA PHE A 20 -41.96 8.20 10.53
C PHE A 20 -40.52 8.67 10.72
N ALA A 21 -40.17 9.21 11.88
CA ALA A 21 -38.83 9.75 12.12
C ALA A 21 -37.75 8.66 12.03
N GLU A 22 -38.02 7.49 12.59
CA GLU A 22 -37.12 6.33 12.54
C GLU A 22 -36.96 5.83 11.10
N ASN A 23 -38.05 5.72 10.35
CA ASN A 23 -38.02 5.32 8.94
C ASN A 23 -37.19 6.31 8.09
N ILE A 24 -37.37 7.62 8.27
CA ILE A 24 -36.52 8.62 7.59
C ILE A 24 -35.04 8.42 7.97
N GLN A 25 -34.75 8.26 9.26
CA GLN A 25 -33.39 8.09 9.77
C GLN A 25 -32.70 6.83 9.25
N MET A 26 -33.47 5.75 9.00
CA MET A 26 -32.97 4.49 8.47
C MET A 26 -32.83 4.48 6.95
N LEU A 27 -33.75 5.11 6.21
CA LEU A 27 -33.75 5.09 4.73
C LEU A 27 -32.76 6.10 4.13
N THR A 28 -32.64 7.29 4.73
CA THR A 28 -31.75 8.35 4.23
C THR A 28 -30.29 7.90 4.03
N PRO A 29 -29.61 7.27 5.01
CA PRO A 29 -28.22 6.85 4.83
C PRO A 29 -28.06 5.76 3.77
N GLN A 30 -29.07 4.90 3.56
CA GLN A 30 -29.03 3.87 2.53
C GLN A 30 -29.09 4.49 1.12
N LEU A 31 -29.99 5.46 0.91
CA LEU A 31 -30.07 6.23 -0.34
C LEU A 31 -28.77 6.99 -0.61
N ASN A 32 -28.25 7.70 0.40
CA ASN A 32 -26.99 8.43 0.28
C ASN A 32 -25.80 7.53 -0.04
N ALA A 33 -25.74 6.32 0.54
CA ALA A 33 -24.69 5.36 0.22
C ALA A 33 -24.76 4.92 -1.25
N ILE A 34 -25.96 4.63 -1.78
CA ILE A 34 -26.15 4.28 -3.19
C ILE A 34 -25.78 5.44 -4.11
N ILE A 35 -26.21 6.66 -3.81
CA ILE A 35 -25.89 7.86 -4.61
C ILE A 35 -24.37 8.07 -4.65
N ALA A 36 -23.73 8.10 -3.48
CA ALA A 36 -22.30 8.36 -3.36
C ALA A 36 -21.46 7.25 -4.01
N ALA A 37 -21.81 5.97 -3.80
CA ALA A 37 -21.12 4.85 -4.42
C ALA A 37 -21.29 4.85 -5.94
N SER A 38 -22.51 5.03 -6.44
CA SER A 38 -22.78 5.05 -7.88
C SER A 38 -22.06 6.20 -8.58
N ALA A 39 -22.10 7.40 -7.99
CA ALA A 39 -21.42 8.57 -8.53
C ALA A 39 -19.89 8.39 -8.53
N SER A 40 -19.32 7.98 -7.40
CA SER A 40 -17.87 7.84 -7.23
C SER A 40 -17.26 6.77 -8.15
N VAL A 41 -17.92 5.61 -8.25
CA VAL A 41 -17.49 4.53 -9.16
C VAL A 41 -17.59 4.97 -10.63
N LYS A 42 -18.65 5.69 -11.01
CA LYS A 42 -18.82 6.19 -12.39
C LYS A 42 -17.82 7.28 -12.75
N SER A 43 -17.51 8.20 -11.83
CA SER A 43 -16.66 9.36 -12.12
C SER A 43 -15.16 9.10 -11.95
N SER A 44 -14.77 8.02 -11.26
CA SER A 44 -13.37 7.71 -10.99
C SER A 44 -12.58 7.49 -12.29
N GLN A 45 -11.65 8.42 -12.56
CA GLN A 45 -10.76 8.31 -13.71
C GLN A 45 -9.71 7.23 -13.48
N LYS A 46 -9.26 7.06 -12.23
CA LYS A 46 -8.27 6.04 -11.90
C LYS A 46 -8.82 4.63 -12.10
N LEU A 47 -10.07 4.39 -11.71
CA LEU A 47 -10.74 3.11 -11.98
C LEU A 47 -10.85 2.84 -13.48
N LYS A 48 -11.23 3.85 -14.28
CA LYS A 48 -11.32 3.72 -15.73
C LYS A 48 -9.96 3.32 -16.34
N HIS A 49 -8.88 4.02 -15.98
CA HIS A 49 -7.53 3.68 -16.44
C HIS A 49 -7.09 2.29 -15.97
N MET A 50 -7.45 1.90 -14.75
CA MET A 50 -7.16 0.56 -14.23
C MET A 50 -7.83 -0.53 -15.10
N LEU A 51 -9.08 -0.33 -15.49
CA LEU A 51 -9.82 -1.24 -16.36
C LEU A 51 -9.27 -1.26 -17.79
N GLU A 52 -8.77 -0.14 -18.30
CA GLU A 52 -8.09 -0.07 -19.60
C GLU A 52 -6.79 -0.88 -19.61
N ILE A 53 -5.99 -0.83 -18.54
CA ILE A 53 -4.79 -1.67 -18.39
C ILE A 53 -5.18 -3.16 -18.39
N ILE A 54 -6.23 -3.52 -17.65
CA ILE A 54 -6.74 -4.89 -17.63
C ILE A 54 -7.20 -5.33 -19.02
N LEU A 55 -7.92 -4.48 -19.75
CA LEU A 55 -8.38 -4.76 -21.10
C LEU A 55 -7.19 -4.97 -22.05
N ALA A 56 -6.18 -4.10 -22.00
CA ALA A 56 -4.98 -4.19 -22.83
C ALA A 56 -4.21 -5.49 -22.57
N LEU A 57 -4.00 -5.85 -21.29
CA LEU A 57 -3.34 -7.09 -20.91
C LEU A 57 -4.14 -8.33 -21.30
N GLY A 58 -5.46 -8.32 -21.05
CA GLY A 58 -6.35 -9.40 -21.44
C GLY A 58 -6.39 -9.61 -22.96
N ASN A 59 -6.40 -8.54 -23.75
CA ASN A 59 -6.30 -8.59 -25.20
C ASN A 59 -4.96 -9.13 -25.67
N TYR A 60 -3.85 -8.69 -25.07
CA TYR A 60 -2.52 -9.21 -25.41
C TYR A 60 -2.45 -10.73 -25.20
N MET A 61 -2.92 -11.21 -24.04
CA MET A 61 -2.94 -12.65 -23.71
C MET A 61 -3.87 -13.48 -24.60
N ASN A 62 -5.00 -12.92 -25.06
CA ASN A 62 -6.02 -13.64 -25.85
C ASN A 62 -5.93 -13.42 -27.37
N SER A 63 -5.06 -12.52 -27.83
CA SER A 63 -4.93 -12.08 -29.24
C SER A 63 -4.74 -13.23 -30.23
N SER A 64 -4.08 -14.32 -29.82
CA SER A 64 -3.76 -15.45 -30.68
C SER A 64 -4.94 -16.37 -31.03
N LYS A 65 -6.07 -16.31 -30.30
CA LYS A 65 -7.18 -17.28 -30.46
C LYS A 65 -8.58 -16.66 -30.59
N ARG A 66 -8.81 -15.47 -30.03
CA ARG A 66 -10.16 -14.91 -29.88
C ARG A 66 -10.34 -13.49 -30.46
N GLY A 67 -9.29 -12.96 -31.09
CA GLY A 67 -9.28 -11.59 -31.61
C GLY A 67 -9.21 -10.53 -30.49
N ALA A 68 -9.24 -9.26 -30.87
CA ALA A 68 -9.24 -8.12 -29.95
C ALA A 68 -10.68 -7.74 -29.57
N VAL A 69 -10.92 -7.50 -28.29
CA VAL A 69 -12.21 -7.01 -27.76
C VAL A 69 -12.09 -5.59 -27.23
N TYR A 70 -13.19 -4.83 -27.30
CA TYR A 70 -13.24 -3.45 -26.83
C TYR A 70 -13.71 -3.31 -25.37
N GLY A 71 -14.05 -4.41 -24.71
CA GLY A 71 -14.52 -4.41 -23.34
C GLY A 71 -14.77 -5.82 -22.81
N PHE A 72 -15.03 -5.91 -21.51
CA PHE A 72 -15.36 -7.15 -20.81
C PHE A 72 -16.47 -6.90 -19.78
N LYS A 73 -17.18 -7.97 -19.37
CA LYS A 73 -18.18 -7.88 -18.30
C LYS A 73 -17.51 -7.81 -16.94
N LEU A 74 -18.09 -7.10 -15.98
CA LEU A 74 -17.55 -6.92 -14.62
C LEU A 74 -17.18 -8.24 -13.92
N GLN A 75 -17.94 -9.30 -14.14
CA GLN A 75 -17.63 -10.64 -13.62
C GLN A 75 -16.23 -11.15 -14.01
N SER A 76 -15.65 -10.67 -15.11
CA SER A 76 -14.29 -11.03 -15.51
C SER A 76 -13.20 -10.54 -14.56
N LEU A 77 -13.49 -9.57 -13.67
CA LEU A 77 -12.56 -9.15 -12.63
C LEU A 77 -12.25 -10.28 -11.64
N ASP A 78 -13.23 -11.16 -11.37
CA ASP A 78 -13.01 -12.32 -10.50
C ASP A 78 -12.01 -13.31 -11.12
N LEU A 79 -12.02 -13.47 -12.44
CA LEU A 79 -11.12 -14.37 -13.17
C LEU A 79 -9.65 -13.95 -13.09
N LEU A 80 -9.37 -12.67 -12.79
CA LEU A 80 -7.99 -12.18 -12.62
C LEU A 80 -7.31 -12.78 -11.37
N LEU A 81 -8.11 -13.19 -10.39
CA LEU A 81 -7.66 -13.83 -9.16
C LEU A 81 -7.23 -15.28 -9.42
N ASP A 82 -7.95 -15.96 -10.31
CA ASP A 82 -7.73 -17.37 -10.64
C ASP A 82 -6.60 -17.58 -11.64
N THR A 83 -6.32 -16.57 -12.48
CA THR A 83 -5.29 -16.65 -13.51
C THR A 83 -3.90 -16.57 -12.88
N LYS A 84 -3.23 -17.72 -12.74
CA LYS A 84 -1.88 -17.81 -12.18
C LYS A 84 -0.79 -17.82 -13.25
N SER A 85 0.40 -17.37 -12.87
CA SER A 85 1.62 -17.50 -13.67
C SER A 85 2.00 -18.98 -13.87
N THR A 86 2.86 -19.26 -14.84
CA THR A 86 3.36 -20.61 -15.16
C THR A 86 4.06 -21.27 -13.97
N ASP A 87 4.76 -20.48 -13.17
CA ASP A 87 5.44 -20.92 -11.94
C ASP A 87 4.52 -20.99 -10.71
N ARG A 88 3.22 -20.64 -10.86
CA ARG A 88 2.20 -20.57 -9.81
C ARG A 88 2.56 -19.69 -8.61
N LYS A 89 3.60 -18.87 -8.72
CA LYS A 89 4.06 -17.99 -7.63
C LYS A 89 3.25 -16.71 -7.55
N MET A 90 2.62 -16.25 -8.63
CA MET A 90 1.83 -15.03 -8.63
C MET A 90 0.56 -15.17 -9.47
N THR A 91 -0.42 -14.32 -9.20
CA THR A 91 -1.62 -14.20 -10.04
C THR A 91 -1.45 -13.06 -11.06
N LEU A 92 -2.32 -13.01 -12.05
CA LEU A 92 -2.36 -11.90 -13.00
C LEU A 92 -2.58 -10.56 -12.29
N LEU A 93 -3.38 -10.56 -11.21
CA LEU A 93 -3.58 -9.37 -10.38
C LEU A 93 -2.28 -8.86 -9.73
N HIS A 94 -1.42 -9.77 -9.26
CA HIS A 94 -0.10 -9.39 -8.73
C HIS A 94 0.75 -8.71 -9.80
N PHE A 95 0.77 -9.26 -11.02
CA PHE A 95 1.50 -8.68 -12.14
C PHE A 95 0.95 -7.30 -12.53
N ILE A 96 -0.37 -7.14 -12.53
CA ILE A 96 -1.03 -5.85 -12.76
C ILE A 96 -0.60 -4.85 -11.69
N ALA A 97 -0.66 -5.21 -10.40
CA ALA A 97 -0.28 -4.33 -9.30
C ALA A 97 1.19 -3.88 -9.38
N LEU A 98 2.12 -4.79 -9.77
CA LEU A 98 3.52 -4.42 -10.03
C LEU A 98 3.62 -3.42 -11.18
N THR A 99 2.95 -3.70 -12.30
CA THR A 99 2.98 -2.84 -13.49
C THR A 99 2.42 -1.45 -13.19
N VAL A 100 1.32 -1.38 -12.45
CA VAL A 100 0.72 -0.12 -12.00
C VAL A 100 1.69 0.65 -11.14
N ARG A 101 2.31 0.02 -10.14
CA ARG A 101 3.24 0.70 -9.24
C ARG A 101 4.49 1.23 -9.96
N GLU A 102 4.98 0.52 -10.97
CA GLU A 102 6.18 0.91 -11.72
C GLU A 102 5.90 1.98 -12.79
N LYS A 103 4.79 1.86 -13.52
CA LYS A 103 4.50 2.73 -14.69
C LYS A 103 3.46 3.82 -14.43
N TYR A 104 2.56 3.59 -13.48
CA TYR A 104 1.39 4.43 -13.20
C TYR A 104 1.17 4.58 -11.68
N PRO A 105 2.14 5.12 -10.93
CA PRO A 105 2.08 5.20 -9.47
C PRO A 105 0.84 5.98 -8.95
N GLU A 106 0.29 6.89 -9.76
CA GLU A 106 -0.94 7.63 -9.45
C GLU A 106 -2.19 6.73 -9.35
N LEU A 107 -2.20 5.61 -10.08
CA LEU A 107 -3.28 4.63 -10.06
C LEU A 107 -3.15 3.65 -8.88
N ALA A 108 -1.98 3.59 -8.24
CA ALA A 108 -1.76 2.71 -7.11
C ALA A 108 -2.70 2.97 -5.94
N THR A 109 -3.41 4.10 -5.88
CA THR A 109 -4.44 4.38 -4.86
C THR A 109 -5.85 4.58 -5.43
N PHE A 110 -6.17 3.97 -6.59
CA PHE A 110 -7.45 4.17 -7.27
C PHE A 110 -8.68 3.95 -6.38
N TRP A 111 -8.62 2.99 -5.44
CA TRP A 111 -9.73 2.70 -4.53
C TRP A 111 -10.10 3.85 -3.60
N GLN A 112 -9.22 4.84 -3.39
CA GLN A 112 -9.54 6.01 -2.57
C GLN A 112 -10.59 6.90 -3.23
N GLU A 113 -10.77 6.82 -4.56
CA GLU A 113 -11.84 7.54 -5.25
C GLU A 113 -13.20 6.86 -5.08
N LEU A 114 -13.23 5.59 -4.69
CA LEU A 114 -14.44 4.78 -4.56
C LEU A 114 -14.95 4.84 -3.12
N HIS A 115 -16.08 5.50 -2.91
CA HIS A 115 -16.61 5.76 -1.58
C HIS A 115 -17.89 4.97 -1.34
N PHE A 116 -18.10 4.51 -0.11
CA PHE A 116 -19.34 3.84 0.34
C PHE A 116 -19.74 2.56 -0.43
N VAL A 117 -18.87 2.01 -1.27
CA VAL A 117 -19.14 0.82 -2.10
C VAL A 117 -19.54 -0.39 -1.24
N GLU A 118 -18.87 -0.60 -0.11
CA GLU A 118 -19.21 -1.68 0.85
C GLU A 118 -20.59 -1.49 1.49
N LYS A 119 -20.94 -0.25 1.86
CA LYS A 119 -22.26 0.04 2.44
C LYS A 119 -23.35 -0.11 1.39
N ALA A 120 -23.12 0.39 0.18
CA ALA A 120 -24.02 0.29 -0.96
C ALA A 120 -24.28 -1.18 -1.36
N ALA A 121 -23.28 -2.06 -1.22
CA ALA A 121 -23.45 -3.49 -1.44
C ALA A 121 -24.42 -4.17 -0.47
N ALA A 122 -24.59 -3.65 0.75
CA ALA A 122 -25.52 -4.20 1.73
C ALA A 122 -26.96 -3.66 1.57
N VAL A 123 -27.18 -2.66 0.71
CA VAL A 123 -28.48 -2.00 0.55
C VAL A 123 -29.36 -2.76 -0.45
N SER A 124 -30.59 -3.07 -0.04
CA SER A 124 -31.64 -3.52 -0.94
C SER A 124 -32.39 -2.31 -1.49
N LEU A 125 -31.96 -1.79 -2.64
CA LEU A 125 -32.56 -0.59 -3.24
C LEU A 125 -34.05 -0.77 -3.52
N GLU A 126 -34.47 -1.95 -3.98
CA GLU A 126 -35.89 -2.25 -4.25
C GLU A 126 -36.75 -2.07 -2.98
N ASN A 127 -36.32 -2.63 -1.85
CA ASN A 127 -37.04 -2.49 -0.58
C ASN A 127 -37.06 -1.04 -0.12
N VAL A 128 -35.94 -0.32 -0.23
CA VAL A 128 -35.86 1.09 0.14
C VAL A 128 -36.85 1.93 -0.68
N LEU A 129 -36.96 1.69 -1.99
CA LEU A 129 -37.92 2.40 -2.85
C LEU A 129 -39.38 2.07 -2.49
N LEU A 130 -39.67 0.82 -2.15
CA LEU A 130 -41.00 0.40 -1.67
C LEU A 130 -41.36 1.09 -0.34
N ASP A 131 -40.44 1.14 0.62
CA ASP A 131 -40.65 1.79 1.92
C ASP A 131 -40.89 3.30 1.76
N VAL A 132 -40.14 3.99 0.88
CA VAL A 132 -40.36 5.40 0.55
C VAL A 132 -41.75 5.62 -0.07
N LYS A 133 -42.23 4.69 -0.90
CA LYS A 133 -43.57 4.75 -1.50
C LYS A 133 -44.66 4.54 -0.44
N GLU A 134 -44.48 3.61 0.48
CA GLU A 134 -45.43 3.40 1.60
C GLU A 134 -45.45 4.60 2.56
N LEU A 135 -44.31 5.22 2.84
CA LEU A 135 -44.27 6.49 3.59
C LEU A 135 -45.07 7.59 2.88
N GLY A 136 -44.97 7.67 1.56
CA GLY A 136 -45.78 8.57 0.73
C GLY A 136 -47.28 8.32 0.88
N ARG A 137 -47.70 7.04 0.84
CA ARG A 137 -49.10 6.64 1.02
C ARG A 137 -49.60 6.92 2.44
N GLY A 138 -48.76 6.70 3.45
CA GLY A 138 -49.04 7.03 4.85
C GLY A 138 -49.25 8.53 5.07
N MET A 139 -48.44 9.37 4.42
CA MET A 139 -48.59 10.83 4.48
C MET A 139 -49.88 11.31 3.82
N GLU A 140 -50.26 10.72 2.67
CA GLU A 140 -51.52 11.02 2.01
C GLU A 140 -52.73 10.63 2.87
N LEU A 141 -52.66 9.49 3.57
CA LEU A 141 -53.70 9.10 4.54
C LEU A 141 -53.81 10.11 5.69
N LEU A 142 -52.68 10.55 6.23
CA LEU A 142 -52.63 11.57 7.28
C LEU A 142 -53.24 12.90 6.81
N ARG A 143 -52.94 13.33 5.57
CA ARG A 143 -53.50 14.54 4.95
C ARG A 143 -55.04 14.48 4.87
N ARG A 144 -55.59 13.34 4.44
CA ARG A 144 -57.05 13.14 4.33
C ARG A 144 -57.75 13.22 5.69
N GLU A 145 -57.17 12.61 6.71
CA GLU A 145 -57.76 12.60 8.06
C GLU A 145 -57.64 13.96 8.75
N CYS A 146 -56.55 14.71 8.49
CA CYS A 146 -56.41 16.09 8.95
C CYS A 146 -57.41 17.05 8.26
N GLY A 147 -57.83 16.77 7.03
CA GLY A 147 -58.87 17.54 6.33
C GLY A 147 -60.28 17.26 6.85
N GLN A 148 -60.50 16.11 7.47
CA GLN A 148 -61.79 15.69 8.04
C GLN A 148 -61.92 16.02 9.53
N HIS A 149 -60.80 16.21 10.22
CA HIS A 149 -60.76 16.50 11.65
C HIS A 149 -59.77 17.63 11.97
N GLU A 150 -60.24 18.66 12.68
CA GLU A 150 -59.39 19.76 13.16
C GLU A 150 -58.48 19.33 14.32
N SER A 151 -57.44 18.56 14.03
CA SER A 151 -56.41 18.19 15.01
C SER A 151 -55.17 19.07 14.86
N ALA A 152 -54.89 19.89 15.87
CA ALA A 152 -53.69 20.74 15.90
C ALA A 152 -52.39 19.92 15.87
N VAL A 153 -52.38 18.73 16.49
CA VAL A 153 -51.23 17.83 16.51
C VAL A 153 -50.92 17.28 15.12
N LEU A 154 -51.95 16.86 14.37
CA LEU A 154 -51.76 16.35 13.00
C LEU A 154 -51.29 17.44 12.05
N ARG A 155 -51.82 18.67 12.17
CA ARG A 155 -51.36 19.83 11.38
C ARG A 155 -49.89 20.16 11.66
N GLY A 156 -49.49 20.17 12.93
CA GLY A 156 -48.10 20.43 13.33
C GLY A 156 -47.13 19.38 12.79
N PHE A 157 -47.50 18.10 12.86
CA PHE A 157 -46.70 17.02 12.29
C PHE A 157 -46.61 17.11 10.76
N LEU A 158 -47.75 17.32 10.07
CA LEU A 158 -47.78 17.46 8.60
C LEU A 158 -46.81 18.54 8.12
N GLY A 159 -46.86 19.73 8.73
CA GLY A 159 -46.00 20.86 8.34
C GLY A 159 -44.50 20.58 8.49
N GLY A 160 -44.09 19.75 9.46
CA GLY A 160 -42.68 19.37 9.65
C GLY A 160 -42.24 18.17 8.81
N SER A 161 -43.12 17.20 8.60
CA SER A 161 -42.81 15.89 7.99
C SER A 161 -42.93 15.89 6.46
N GLU A 162 -43.77 16.74 5.88
CA GLU A 162 -43.98 16.82 4.43
C GLU A 162 -42.68 17.18 3.69
N GLY A 163 -41.97 18.22 4.17
CA GLY A 163 -40.69 18.61 3.60
C GLY A 163 -39.59 17.55 3.74
N GLN A 164 -39.62 16.74 4.82
CA GLN A 164 -38.68 15.63 5.00
C GLN A 164 -38.98 14.49 4.03
N LEU A 165 -40.25 14.14 3.86
CA LEU A 165 -40.69 13.13 2.91
C LEU A 165 -40.38 13.53 1.46
N GLU A 166 -40.62 14.78 1.08
CA GLU A 166 -40.28 15.26 -0.26
C GLU A 166 -38.79 15.16 -0.56
N ARG A 167 -37.93 15.51 0.42
CA ARG A 167 -36.48 15.33 0.28
C ARG A 167 -36.14 13.85 0.10
N LEU A 168 -36.68 12.97 0.93
CA LEU A 168 -36.44 11.54 0.83
C LEU A 168 -36.90 10.97 -0.52
N GLN A 169 -38.04 11.42 -1.04
CA GLN A 169 -38.53 11.01 -2.36
C GLN A 169 -37.64 11.51 -3.51
N ARG A 170 -37.08 12.72 -3.40
CA ARG A 170 -36.10 13.22 -4.39
C ARG A 170 -34.80 12.43 -4.32
N ASP A 171 -34.31 12.14 -3.12
CA ASP A 171 -33.10 11.33 -2.93
C ASP A 171 -33.32 9.89 -3.44
N ALA A 172 -34.51 9.33 -3.25
CA ALA A 172 -34.88 8.00 -3.76
C ALA A 172 -34.80 7.93 -5.30
N ARG A 173 -35.39 8.91 -5.99
CA ARG A 173 -35.30 9.00 -7.47
C ARG A 173 -33.86 9.18 -7.93
N THR A 174 -33.12 10.07 -7.26
CA THR A 174 -31.71 10.33 -7.57
C THR A 174 -30.86 9.08 -7.38
N ALA A 175 -31.09 8.31 -6.32
CA ALA A 175 -30.42 7.03 -6.06
C ALA A 175 -30.71 6.00 -7.15
N GLU A 176 -31.99 5.86 -7.52
CA GLU A 176 -32.42 4.95 -8.59
C GLU A 176 -31.78 5.33 -9.94
N ASP A 177 -31.82 6.61 -10.32
CA ASP A 177 -31.23 7.09 -11.57
C ASP A 177 -29.70 6.96 -11.58
N ALA A 178 -29.03 7.30 -10.48
CA ALA A 178 -27.59 7.17 -10.34
C ALA A 178 -27.16 5.70 -10.46
N TYR A 179 -27.86 4.79 -9.76
CA TYR A 179 -27.60 3.36 -9.82
C TYR A 179 -27.83 2.80 -11.23
N ASN A 180 -28.99 3.10 -11.82
CA ASN A 180 -29.34 2.69 -13.16
C ASN A 180 -28.31 3.15 -14.21
N THR A 181 -27.75 4.35 -14.02
CA THR A 181 -26.74 4.90 -14.91
C THR A 181 -25.40 4.19 -14.77
N VAL A 182 -24.92 3.94 -13.54
CA VAL A 182 -23.63 3.26 -13.34
C VAL A 182 -23.69 1.81 -13.82
N VAL A 183 -24.77 1.08 -13.56
CA VAL A 183 -24.91 -0.31 -14.00
C VAL A 183 -24.86 -0.42 -15.53
N ARG A 184 -25.59 0.47 -16.23
CA ARG A 184 -25.55 0.53 -17.71
C ARG A 184 -24.18 0.96 -18.23
N TYR A 185 -23.49 1.86 -17.53
CA TYR A 185 -22.15 2.30 -17.91
C TYR A 185 -21.14 1.14 -17.94
N PHE A 186 -21.26 0.18 -17.02
CA PHE A 186 -20.44 -1.05 -17.02
C PHE A 186 -21.01 -2.19 -17.87
N GLY A 187 -22.05 -1.94 -18.66
CA GLY A 187 -22.62 -2.92 -19.59
C GLY A 187 -23.54 -3.97 -18.96
N GLU A 188 -24.02 -3.74 -17.74
CA GLU A 188 -24.97 -4.59 -17.05
C GLU A 188 -26.41 -4.03 -17.12
N SER A 189 -27.40 -4.84 -16.76
CA SER A 189 -28.79 -4.44 -16.72
C SER A 189 -29.23 -4.18 -15.27
N PRO A 190 -29.68 -2.95 -14.93
CA PRO A 190 -30.12 -2.65 -13.56
C PRO A 190 -31.37 -3.42 -13.14
N LYS A 191 -32.12 -3.99 -14.11
CA LYS A 191 -33.28 -4.84 -13.82
C LYS A 191 -32.90 -6.22 -13.31
N THR A 192 -31.71 -6.70 -13.65
CA THR A 192 -31.24 -8.05 -13.30
C THR A 192 -30.10 -8.04 -12.30
N THR A 193 -29.44 -6.89 -12.13
CA THR A 193 -28.31 -6.74 -11.22
C THR A 193 -28.68 -5.73 -10.13
N PRO A 194 -29.04 -6.18 -8.92
CA PRO A 194 -29.24 -5.31 -7.77
C PRO A 194 -27.89 -4.86 -7.16
N PRO A 195 -27.88 -3.81 -6.31
CA PRO A 195 -26.65 -3.29 -5.68
C PRO A 195 -25.85 -4.37 -4.93
N SER A 196 -26.55 -5.33 -4.34
CA SER A 196 -26.00 -6.49 -3.61
C SER A 196 -25.27 -7.50 -4.49
N VAL A 197 -25.35 -7.37 -5.81
CA VAL A 197 -24.56 -8.16 -6.77
C VAL A 197 -23.53 -7.28 -7.46
N PHE A 198 -23.90 -6.05 -7.83
CA PHE A 198 -23.04 -5.12 -8.56
C PHE A 198 -21.84 -4.63 -7.74
N PHE A 199 -22.08 -4.02 -6.57
CA PHE A 199 -21.02 -3.39 -5.78
C PHE A 199 -20.01 -4.40 -5.19
N PRO A 200 -20.40 -5.61 -4.75
CA PRO A 200 -19.44 -6.61 -4.28
C PRO A 200 -18.35 -7.00 -5.28
N VAL A 201 -18.57 -6.84 -6.59
CA VAL A 201 -17.52 -7.06 -7.58
C VAL A 201 -16.36 -6.10 -7.35
N PHE A 202 -16.65 -4.82 -7.16
CA PHE A 202 -15.63 -3.81 -6.86
C PHE A 202 -15.01 -4.01 -5.47
N VAL A 203 -15.82 -4.35 -4.45
CA VAL A 203 -15.30 -4.61 -3.10
C VAL A 203 -14.27 -5.74 -3.11
N ARG A 204 -14.61 -6.88 -3.72
CA ARG A 204 -13.69 -8.03 -3.85
C ARG A 204 -12.45 -7.65 -4.64
N PHE A 205 -12.62 -6.97 -5.78
CA PHE A 205 -11.49 -6.52 -6.60
C PHE A 205 -10.54 -5.59 -5.83
N ILE A 206 -11.06 -4.61 -5.09
CA ILE A 206 -10.26 -3.69 -4.28
C ILE A 206 -9.52 -4.44 -3.17
N HIS A 207 -10.21 -5.34 -2.45
CA HIS A 207 -9.61 -6.12 -1.38
C HIS A 207 -8.45 -6.95 -1.92
N SER A 208 -8.70 -7.72 -2.98
CA SER A 208 -7.66 -8.56 -3.56
C SER A 208 -6.53 -7.76 -4.22
N TYR A 209 -6.80 -6.56 -4.74
CA TYR A 209 -5.73 -5.68 -5.24
C TYR A 209 -4.80 -5.27 -4.10
N LYS A 210 -5.37 -4.85 -2.95
CA LYS A 210 -4.58 -4.47 -1.76
C LYS A 210 -3.77 -5.64 -1.23
N ASP A 211 -4.37 -6.82 -1.16
CA ASP A 211 -3.67 -8.05 -0.75
C ASP A 211 -2.50 -8.34 -1.71
N ALA A 212 -2.74 -8.28 -3.02
CA ALA A 212 -1.71 -8.51 -4.03
C ALA A 212 -0.57 -7.49 -3.96
N GLU A 213 -0.87 -6.23 -3.66
CA GLU A 213 0.15 -5.19 -3.43
C GLU A 213 1.00 -5.50 -2.20
N GLN A 214 0.38 -5.89 -1.08
CA GLN A 214 1.07 -6.27 0.15
C GLN A 214 1.95 -7.52 -0.05
N GLU A 215 1.45 -8.54 -0.75
CA GLU A 215 2.21 -9.73 -1.12
C GLU A 215 3.40 -9.39 -2.04
N ASN A 216 3.21 -8.48 -2.99
CA ASN A 216 4.29 -8.01 -3.85
C ASN A 216 5.38 -7.24 -3.07
N GLU A 217 5.00 -6.41 -2.10
CA GLU A 217 5.95 -5.72 -1.23
C GLU A 217 6.75 -6.66 -0.34
N THR A 218 6.07 -7.60 0.29
CA THR A 218 6.73 -8.59 1.16
C THR A 218 7.67 -9.48 0.37
N ARG A 219 7.28 -9.90 -0.84
CA ARG A 219 8.14 -10.65 -1.76
C ARG A 219 9.37 -9.86 -2.16
N LYS A 220 9.20 -8.59 -2.57
CA LYS A 220 10.34 -7.73 -2.94
C LYS A 220 11.34 -7.58 -1.80
N LYS A 221 10.85 -7.35 -0.57
CA LYS A 221 11.70 -7.28 0.64
C LYS A 221 12.42 -8.60 0.91
N GLN A 222 11.74 -9.74 0.75
CA GLN A 222 12.35 -11.06 0.93
C GLN A 222 13.45 -11.33 -0.12
N GLU A 223 13.21 -10.97 -1.37
CA GLU A 223 14.18 -11.10 -2.46
C GLU A 223 15.43 -10.23 -2.22
N GLU A 224 15.24 -8.99 -1.74
CA GLU A 224 16.34 -8.09 -1.36
C GLU A 224 17.17 -8.67 -0.21
N VAL A 225 16.53 -9.13 0.88
CA VAL A 225 17.22 -9.74 2.03
C VAL A 225 17.96 -11.02 1.62
N MET A 226 17.36 -11.85 0.76
CA MET A 226 18.02 -13.06 0.26
C MET A 226 19.23 -12.72 -0.62
N ARG A 227 19.11 -11.71 -1.47
CA ARG A 227 20.21 -11.22 -2.30
C ARG A 227 21.36 -10.68 -1.46
N GLU A 228 21.07 -9.89 -0.42
CA GLU A 228 22.08 -9.40 0.52
C GLU A 228 22.77 -10.54 1.28
N LYS A 229 22.02 -11.55 1.74
CA LYS A 229 22.59 -12.74 2.39
C LYS A 229 23.53 -13.52 1.46
N LEU A 230 23.16 -13.68 0.19
CA LEU A 230 24.00 -14.36 -0.81
C LEU A 230 25.29 -13.58 -1.06
N LEU A 231 25.20 -12.25 -1.26
CA LEU A 231 26.37 -11.39 -1.44
C LEU A 231 27.29 -11.41 -0.21
N ALA A 232 26.73 -11.39 1.01
CA ALA A 232 27.50 -11.48 2.24
C ALA A 232 28.17 -12.86 2.42
N GLN A 233 27.52 -13.95 2.01
CA GLN A 233 28.15 -15.28 2.02
C GLN A 233 29.27 -15.39 0.99
N GLU A 234 29.11 -14.80 -0.18
CA GLU A 234 30.12 -14.81 -1.24
C GLU A 234 31.35 -13.98 -0.84
N ALA A 235 31.14 -12.80 -0.25
CA ALA A 235 32.22 -12.00 0.34
C ALA A 235 32.99 -12.77 1.43
N LYS A 236 32.27 -13.43 2.35
CA LYS A 236 32.90 -14.27 3.40
C LYS A 236 33.69 -15.46 2.84
N LYS A 237 33.26 -16.05 1.71
CA LYS A 237 34.01 -17.11 1.03
C LYS A 237 35.28 -16.56 0.37
N GLN A 238 35.20 -15.40 -0.28
CA GLN A 238 36.39 -14.76 -0.88
C GLN A 238 37.44 -14.36 0.17
N GLU A 239 37.04 -13.80 1.32
CA GLU A 239 37.96 -13.48 2.41
C GLU A 239 38.64 -14.72 3.02
N LYS A 240 37.92 -15.83 3.18
CA LYS A 240 38.52 -17.08 3.68
C LYS A 240 39.56 -17.65 2.72
N VAL A 241 39.33 -17.55 1.41
CA VAL A 241 40.27 -18.03 0.38
C VAL A 241 41.51 -17.12 0.29
N SER A 242 41.33 -15.80 0.36
CA SER A 242 42.45 -14.85 0.36
C SER A 242 43.28 -14.93 1.66
N GLY A 243 42.63 -15.03 2.81
CA GLY A 243 43.27 -15.21 4.13
C GLY A 243 44.02 -16.55 4.24
N SER A 244 43.47 -17.64 3.70
CA SER A 244 44.15 -18.95 3.68
C SER A 244 45.37 -18.96 2.75
N ARG A 245 45.30 -18.32 1.56
CA ARG A 245 46.46 -18.14 0.67
C ARG A 245 47.56 -17.29 1.30
N HIS A 246 47.20 -16.18 1.96
CA HIS A 246 48.18 -15.30 2.58
C HIS A 246 48.84 -15.94 3.81
N GLY A 247 48.07 -16.68 4.62
CA GLY A 247 48.61 -17.46 5.75
C GLY A 247 49.55 -18.59 5.32
N ARG A 248 49.20 -19.32 4.25
CA ARG A 248 49.99 -20.44 3.72
C ARG A 248 51.31 -19.99 3.12
N ASN A 249 51.33 -18.87 2.38
CA ASN A 249 52.56 -18.30 1.83
C ASN A 249 53.50 -17.78 2.92
N LYS A 250 52.96 -17.20 4.00
CA LYS A 250 53.75 -16.71 5.14
C LYS A 250 54.39 -17.85 5.95
N TRP A 251 53.68 -18.96 6.13
CA TRP A 251 54.19 -20.14 6.82
C TRP A 251 55.31 -20.82 6.01
N GLN A 252 55.13 -20.95 4.69
CA GLN A 252 56.17 -21.45 3.78
C GLN A 252 57.43 -20.57 3.80
N GLN A 253 57.29 -19.24 3.83
CA GLN A 253 58.44 -18.34 3.99
C GLN A 253 59.16 -18.54 5.33
N GLN A 254 58.43 -18.68 6.44
CA GLN A 254 59.03 -18.90 7.76
C GLN A 254 59.77 -20.24 7.86
N GLU A 255 59.22 -21.29 7.25
CA GLU A 255 59.83 -22.61 7.24
C GLU A 255 61.14 -22.62 6.42
N LEU A 256 61.16 -21.94 5.27
CA LEU A 256 62.37 -21.78 4.46
C LEU A 256 63.46 -20.99 5.20
N ILE A 257 63.09 -19.92 5.91
CA ILE A 257 64.03 -19.13 6.74
C ILE A 257 64.58 -19.97 7.90
N ALA A 258 63.74 -20.77 8.56
CA ALA A 258 64.18 -21.66 9.64
C ALA A 258 65.13 -22.74 9.12
N GLU A 259 64.86 -23.30 7.94
CA GLU A 259 65.73 -24.30 7.30
C GLU A 259 67.09 -23.71 6.87
N LEU A 260 67.11 -22.51 6.31
CA LEU A 260 68.34 -21.80 5.97
C LEU A 260 69.20 -21.52 7.22
N ARG A 261 68.57 -21.13 8.35
CA ARG A 261 69.26 -20.97 9.64
C ARG A 261 69.83 -22.27 10.19
N ARG A 262 69.12 -23.39 10.04
CA ARG A 262 69.62 -24.73 10.44
C ARG A 262 70.81 -25.18 9.60
N ARG A 263 70.84 -24.84 8.30
CA ARG A 263 71.98 -25.12 7.42
C ARG A 263 73.20 -24.27 7.75
N GLN A 264 73.01 -22.98 8.01
CA GLN A 264 74.11 -22.10 8.47
C GLN A 264 74.67 -22.52 9.83
N ALA A 265 73.84 -23.07 10.73
CA ALA A 265 74.31 -23.62 12.00
C ALA A 265 75.09 -24.95 11.86
N LYS A 266 74.97 -25.64 10.72
CA LYS A 266 75.65 -26.92 10.47
C LYS A 266 77.04 -26.78 9.85
N ASP A 267 77.40 -25.59 9.34
CA ASP A 267 78.69 -25.34 8.68
C ASP A 267 79.72 -24.55 9.51
N HIS A 268 79.43 -24.20 10.77
CA HIS A 268 80.46 -23.62 11.65
C HIS A 268 81.15 -24.69 12.51
N ARG A 269 82.27 -25.19 11.98
CA ARG A 269 83.33 -25.85 12.76
C ARG A 269 84.05 -24.78 13.62
N PRO A 270 84.22 -24.96 14.94
CA PRO A 270 84.94 -24.00 15.77
C PRO A 270 86.45 -24.24 15.64
N MET A 271 87.22 -23.20 15.34
CA MET A 271 88.67 -23.15 15.52
C MET A 271 88.98 -22.20 16.68
N TYR A 272 89.83 -22.66 17.60
CA TYR A 272 90.16 -22.03 18.87
C TYR A 272 91.55 -21.37 18.84
N GLU A 273 91.81 -20.58 19.89
CA GLU A 273 93.04 -19.92 20.35
C GLU A 273 93.41 -18.60 19.66
N GLY A 274 93.76 -17.51 20.36
CA GLY A 274 93.92 -17.27 21.78
C GLY A 274 94.78 -16.01 22.01
N LYS A 275 94.53 -15.33 23.14
CA LYS A 275 95.39 -14.39 23.90
C LYS A 275 95.57 -12.93 23.41
N ASP A 276 94.95 -12.07 24.23
CA ASP A 276 95.52 -10.97 25.02
C ASP A 276 96.22 -9.79 24.32
N GLY A 277 95.73 -8.58 24.67
CA GLY A 277 96.54 -7.36 24.59
C GLY A 277 95.75 -6.06 24.35
N THR A 278 95.15 -5.54 25.43
CA THR A 278 95.03 -4.11 25.81
C THR A 278 95.36 -3.03 24.77
N ILE A 279 94.46 -2.04 24.61
CA ILE A 279 94.76 -0.59 24.71
C ILE A 279 93.40 0.14 24.73
N GLU A 280 92.97 0.52 25.93
CA GLU A 280 92.15 1.71 26.16
C GLU A 280 93.09 2.93 26.20
N ASP A 281 92.52 4.07 25.80
CA ASP A 281 92.83 5.44 26.24
C ASP A 281 94.25 6.00 26.07
N ILE A 282 94.37 7.04 25.22
CA ILE A 282 95.03 8.33 25.48
C ILE A 282 94.66 9.25 24.29
N ILE A 283 93.77 10.21 24.52
CA ILE A 283 93.96 11.66 24.27
C ILE A 283 92.76 12.34 24.94
N THR A 284 93.05 12.88 26.12
CA THR A 284 92.15 13.52 27.08
C THR A 284 92.26 15.05 26.97
N GLY A 285 91.15 15.77 27.20
CA GLY A 285 91.13 17.10 27.85
C GLY A 285 90.87 18.31 26.95
N THR A 286 90.12 19.36 27.30
CA THR A 286 89.49 19.79 28.58
C THR A 286 88.59 21.03 28.34
N ALA A 287 87.31 20.98 28.80
CA ALA A 287 86.40 21.95 29.49
C ALA A 287 86.39 23.51 29.25
N PRO A 288 85.49 24.32 29.89
CA PRO A 288 84.02 24.49 29.71
C PRO A 288 83.57 26.00 29.61
N LEU A 289 82.27 26.32 29.46
CA LEU A 289 81.55 27.42 30.15
C LEU A 289 80.02 27.42 29.84
N ALA A 290 79.24 27.88 30.82
CA ALA A 290 77.79 27.73 30.98
C ALA A 290 76.96 28.94 30.47
N HIS A 291 75.65 28.74 30.24
CA HIS A 291 74.50 29.52 30.77
C HIS A 291 73.16 28.92 30.27
N GLY A 292 72.19 28.69 31.19
CA GLY A 292 70.81 28.19 30.90
C GLY A 292 69.82 29.30 30.44
N PRO A 293 68.46 29.13 30.44
CA PRO A 293 67.62 28.19 31.23
C PRO A 293 66.41 27.48 30.52
N LEU A 294 65.95 26.37 31.14
CA LEU A 294 64.60 25.75 31.42
C LEU A 294 63.26 26.34 30.83
N PRO A 295 62.05 25.69 30.89
CA PRO A 295 61.66 24.25 31.07
C PRO A 295 60.32 23.69 30.41
N TRP A 296 60.16 22.33 30.47
CA TRP A 296 58.97 21.41 30.67
C TRP A 296 57.89 21.10 29.56
N PRO A 297 57.08 19.99 29.65
CA PRO A 297 57.31 18.72 28.94
C PRO A 297 56.10 18.24 28.03
N PRO A 298 55.66 16.95 27.98
CA PRO A 298 55.93 16.01 26.89
C PRO A 298 54.72 15.53 26.04
N ARG A 299 55.04 14.89 24.89
CA ARG A 299 54.37 13.84 24.04
C ARG A 299 52.90 13.42 24.34
N PRO A 300 52.08 13.12 23.30
CA PRO A 300 52.12 11.79 22.66
C PRO A 300 51.85 11.73 21.13
N ARG A 301 52.04 10.52 20.58
CA ARG A 301 51.89 10.10 19.17
C ARG A 301 50.43 9.75 18.84
N GLY A 302 50.07 9.91 17.57
CA GLY A 302 49.35 8.86 16.82
C GLY A 302 47.98 9.19 16.22
N LEU A 303 47.93 9.10 14.88
CA LEU A 303 46.88 8.49 14.03
C LEU A 303 45.45 9.09 14.05
N THR A 304 45.00 9.58 12.88
CA THR A 304 43.88 9.04 12.06
C THR A 304 43.35 10.11 11.07
N CYS A 305 43.00 9.68 9.85
CA CYS A 305 42.22 10.40 8.83
C CYS A 305 40.71 10.47 9.22
N PRO A 306 39.71 10.87 8.40
CA PRO A 306 39.63 11.62 7.11
C PRO A 306 38.45 12.67 7.03
N CYS A 307 38.18 13.20 5.82
CA CYS A 307 36.94 13.87 5.33
C CYS A 307 36.81 15.38 5.65
N ARG A 308 36.42 16.31 4.74
CA ARG A 308 35.29 16.32 3.79
C ARG A 308 35.42 17.48 2.74
N VAL A 309 34.69 17.31 1.63
CA VAL A 309 34.46 18.08 0.36
C VAL A 309 34.21 19.62 0.48
N PRO A 310 34.29 20.42 -0.61
CA PRO A 310 33.03 20.90 -1.30
C PRO A 310 33.17 21.11 -2.85
N ARG A 311 32.19 20.68 -3.69
CA ARG A 311 31.01 21.36 -4.31
C ARG A 311 31.18 21.94 -5.74
N SER A 312 30.30 21.44 -6.63
CA SER A 312 29.45 22.09 -7.67
C SER A 312 30.04 22.98 -8.80
N LEU A 313 29.69 22.63 -10.05
CA LEU A 313 29.75 23.44 -11.26
C LEU A 313 28.38 23.46 -11.99
N PRO A 314 27.99 24.55 -12.70
CA PRO A 314 26.66 24.70 -13.33
C PRO A 314 26.63 24.46 -14.86
N LEU A 315 25.41 24.29 -15.39
CA LEU A 315 25.01 24.08 -16.81
C LEU A 315 24.82 25.39 -17.61
N PRO A 316 24.84 25.36 -18.97
CA PRO A 316 24.45 26.49 -19.82
C PRO A 316 23.06 26.29 -20.51
N PRO A 317 22.52 27.35 -21.18
CA PRO A 317 21.08 27.54 -21.35
C PRO A 317 20.50 27.15 -22.72
N GLN A 318 19.17 27.02 -22.75
CA GLN A 318 18.33 26.85 -23.95
C GLN A 318 18.06 28.19 -24.66
N ARG A 319 17.89 28.10 -25.99
CA ARG A 319 17.07 28.98 -26.83
C ARG A 319 15.94 28.15 -27.43
#